data_AF-A0A7S3PAQ7-F1
#
_entry.id   AF-A0A7S3PAQ7-F1
#
_cell.length_a   1.000
_cell.length_b   1.000
_cell.length_c   1.000
_cell.angle_alpha   90.00
_cell.angle_beta   90.00
_cell.angle_gamma   90.00
#
_symmetry.space_group_name_H-M   'P 1'
#
loop_
_entity.id
_entity.type
_entity.pdbx_description
1 polymer ?
#
loop_
_entity_poly.entity_id
_entity_poly.type
_entity_poly.pdbx_seq_one_letter_code
_entity_poly.pdbx_strand_id
1 'polypeptide(L)'
;MNDTGIRCIAAGKHDEASHIFQESLREVRSQMAAEVPSEDVITFFQPITTETCKATLFGSVTHDASFEICDIAFGIKFNDGTKANLAFGAAALLYNMALNDHLTFLSTSATCYLKRATSLYKKALQIMLSQDDGRDEDYGKCLFLLSLCNNLGHCFSNLCDVAGKKACQQQMEYILSDPECVNYLRPEDFEFFHLNSLVASADIKTASAA
;
A
#
# COMPACT_ATOMS: atom_id res chain seq x y z
N MET A 1 14.12 -12.98 -4.52
CA MET A 1 12.91 -12.49 -3.82
C MET A 1 12.21 -13.65 -3.12
N ASN A 2 11.59 -13.42 -1.96
CA ASN A 2 10.73 -14.38 -1.29
C ASN A 2 9.28 -14.28 -1.82
N ASP A 3 9.07 -14.66 -3.08
CA ASP A 3 7.73 -14.78 -3.69
C ASP A 3 6.81 -15.68 -2.87
N THR A 4 7.38 -16.51 -1.98
CA THR A 4 6.64 -17.40 -1.08
C THR A 4 5.70 -16.61 -0.17
N GLY A 5 6.10 -15.46 0.39
CA GLY A 5 5.21 -14.69 1.26
C GLY A 5 3.97 -14.17 0.53
N ILE A 6 4.16 -13.70 -0.70
CA ILE A 6 3.08 -13.21 -1.56
C ILE A 6 2.20 -14.37 -2.04
N ARG A 7 2.79 -15.51 -2.43
CA ARG A 7 2.05 -16.74 -2.73
C ARG A 7 1.24 -17.23 -1.53
N CYS A 8 1.74 -17.05 -0.31
CA CYS A 8 0.99 -17.36 0.91
C CYS A 8 -0.21 -16.42 1.08
N ILE A 9 -0.08 -15.11 0.83
CA ILE A 9 -1.24 -14.19 0.80
C ILE A 9 -2.29 -14.69 -0.22
N ALA A 10 -1.87 -14.95 -1.47
CA ALA A 10 -2.77 -15.39 -2.53
C ALA A 10 -3.46 -16.73 -2.22
N ALA A 11 -2.81 -17.60 -1.45
CA ALA A 11 -3.35 -18.89 -1.00
C ALA A 11 -4.15 -18.80 0.32
N GLY A 12 -4.39 -17.61 0.87
CA GLY A 12 -5.07 -17.43 2.16
C GLY A 12 -4.27 -17.92 3.39
N LYS A 13 -2.97 -18.18 3.23
CA LYS A 13 -2.07 -18.66 4.29
C LYS A 13 -1.45 -17.48 5.04
N HIS A 14 -2.29 -16.70 5.71
CA HIS A 14 -1.90 -15.41 6.30
C HIS A 14 -0.82 -15.50 7.39
N ASP A 15 -0.83 -16.55 8.21
CA ASP A 15 0.18 -16.74 9.26
C ASP A 15 1.58 -17.04 8.68
N GLU A 16 1.64 -17.88 7.64
CA GLU A 16 2.88 -18.21 6.93
C GLU A 16 3.43 -16.98 6.21
N ALA A 17 2.56 -16.21 5.55
CA ALA A 17 2.92 -14.93 4.94
C ALA A 17 3.50 -13.95 5.97
N SER A 18 2.84 -13.79 7.13
CA SER A 18 3.30 -12.89 8.20
C SER A 18 4.69 -13.28 8.71
N HIS A 19 4.91 -14.57 8.98
CA HIS A 19 6.22 -15.07 9.42
C HIS A 19 7.31 -14.78 8.38
N ILE A 20 7.04 -15.07 7.11
CA ILE A 20 7.95 -14.81 5.99
C ILE A 20 8.35 -13.32 5.93
N PHE A 21 7.38 -12.41 5.98
CA PHE A 21 7.70 -10.98 5.88
C PHE A 21 8.44 -10.45 7.11
N GLN A 22 8.16 -10.98 8.31
CA GLN A 22 8.89 -10.61 9.52
C GLN A 22 10.36 -11.00 9.46
N GLU A 23 10.67 -12.20 8.94
CA GLU A 23 12.04 -12.64 8.72
C GLU A 23 12.75 -11.75 7.68
N SER A 24 12.11 -11.48 6.55
CA SER A 24 12.66 -10.55 5.55
C SER A 24 12.89 -9.14 6.09
N LEU A 25 12.01 -8.63 6.96
CA LEU A 25 12.20 -7.31 7.58
C LEU A 25 13.37 -7.32 8.58
N ARG A 26 13.61 -8.44 9.28
CA ARG A 26 14.77 -8.60 10.16
C ARG A 26 16.07 -8.57 9.35
N GLU A 27 16.10 -9.25 8.21
CA GLU A 27 17.25 -9.23 7.29
C GLU A 27 17.54 -7.82 6.78
N VAL A 28 16.52 -7.10 6.28
CA VAL A 28 16.68 -5.72 5.80
C VAL A 28 17.22 -4.80 6.89
N ARG A 29 16.71 -4.90 8.13
CA ARG A 29 17.23 -4.11 9.26
C ARG A 29 18.69 -4.43 9.57
N SER A 30 19.07 -5.71 9.51
CA SER A 30 20.46 -6.12 9.71
C SER A 30 21.39 -5.54 8.65
N GLN A 31 20.94 -5.47 7.40
CA GLN A 31 21.69 -4.86 6.30
C GLN A 31 21.81 -3.34 6.46
N MET A 32 20.72 -2.65 6.79
CA MET A 32 20.71 -1.21 7.05
C MET A 32 21.67 -0.80 8.18
N ALA A 33 21.85 -1.65 9.19
CA ALA A 33 22.77 -1.38 10.30
C ALA A 33 24.26 -1.56 9.93
N ALA A 34 24.56 -2.27 8.85
CA ALA A 34 25.91 -2.63 8.44
C ALA A 34 26.51 -1.71 7.36
N GLU A 35 25.68 -0.95 6.63
CA GLU A 35 26.15 -0.17 5.48
C GLU A 35 26.46 1.31 5.78
N VAL A 36 27.55 1.80 5.18
CA VAL A 36 27.88 3.23 5.03
C VAL A 36 27.19 3.74 3.74
N PRO A 37 26.57 4.93 3.73
CA PRO A 37 25.83 5.39 2.56
C PRO A 37 26.78 5.55 1.38
N SER A 38 26.52 4.86 0.27
CA SER A 38 27.02 5.31 -1.03
C SER A 38 25.85 5.37 -1.99
N GLU A 39 25.89 6.36 -2.85
CA GLU A 39 24.87 6.67 -3.85
C GLU A 39 24.79 5.56 -4.93
N ASP A 40 23.57 5.39 -5.46
CA ASP A 40 23.06 4.53 -6.56
C ASP A 40 22.89 3.01 -6.29
N VAL A 41 21.77 2.32 -6.63
CA VAL A 41 20.91 2.32 -7.85
C VAL A 41 19.49 1.73 -7.57
N ILE A 42 18.46 2.12 -8.33
CA ILE A 42 17.05 1.68 -8.23
C ILE A 42 16.82 0.23 -8.68
N THR A 43 15.84 -0.46 -8.07
CA THR A 43 15.29 -1.72 -8.61
C THR A 43 13.86 -1.54 -9.10
N PHE A 44 13.58 -1.95 -10.33
CA PHE A 44 12.28 -1.82 -10.98
C PHE A 44 11.17 -2.56 -10.21
N PHE A 45 10.08 -1.85 -9.95
CA PHE A 45 8.88 -2.37 -9.33
C PHE A 45 7.94 -2.94 -10.37
N GLN A 46 7.51 -4.17 -10.14
CA GLN A 46 6.40 -4.73 -10.89
C GLN A 46 5.41 -5.31 -9.88
N PRO A 47 4.10 -4.98 -10.00
CA PRO A 47 3.07 -5.79 -9.37
C PRO A 47 3.26 -7.24 -9.85
N ILE A 48 3.21 -8.20 -8.92
CA ILE A 48 3.50 -9.61 -9.25
C ILE A 48 2.38 -10.24 -10.07
N THR A 49 1.16 -9.72 -9.93
CA THR A 49 0.05 -10.04 -10.81
C THR A 49 -0.01 -9.01 -11.93
N THR A 50 -0.04 -9.47 -13.18
CA THR A 50 -0.44 -8.64 -14.34
C THR A 50 -1.92 -8.26 -14.28
N GLU A 51 -2.66 -8.79 -13.32
CA GLU A 51 -4.05 -8.45 -13.08
C GLU A 51 -4.15 -6.95 -12.73
N THR A 52 -5.07 -6.27 -13.39
CA THR A 52 -5.47 -4.90 -13.08
C THR A 52 -5.95 -4.81 -11.64
N CYS A 53 -5.87 -3.63 -10.99
CA CYS A 53 -6.64 -3.40 -9.77
C CYS A 53 -8.08 -3.85 -10.03
N LYS A 54 -8.52 -4.94 -9.40
CA LYS A 54 -9.91 -5.39 -9.50
C LYS A 54 -10.61 -4.97 -8.22
N ALA A 55 -11.76 -4.34 -8.39
CA ALA A 55 -12.73 -4.14 -7.34
C ALA A 55 -13.14 -5.50 -6.75
N THR A 56 -12.44 -5.98 -5.72
CA THR A 56 -12.91 -7.12 -4.95
C THR A 56 -13.88 -6.58 -3.89
N LEU A 57 -15.16 -6.52 -4.27
CA LEU A 57 -16.26 -6.26 -3.34
C LEU A 57 -16.34 -7.42 -2.34
N PHE A 58 -15.51 -7.38 -1.30
CA PHE A 58 -15.73 -8.20 -0.12
C PHE A 58 -17.04 -7.73 0.48
N GLY A 59 -18.04 -8.62 0.53
CA GLY A 59 -19.35 -8.35 1.10
C GLY A 59 -19.27 -8.05 2.59
N SER A 60 -18.73 -6.88 2.95
CA SER A 60 -18.83 -6.31 4.28
C SER A 60 -20.21 -5.71 4.41
N VAL A 61 -20.95 -6.17 5.42
CA VAL A 61 -22.32 -5.77 5.78
C VAL A 61 -22.37 -4.32 6.33
N THR A 62 -21.28 -3.57 6.25
CA THR A 62 -21.22 -2.15 6.66
C THR A 62 -21.43 -1.25 5.45
N HIS A 63 -22.62 -0.65 5.37
CA HIS A 63 -23.13 0.25 4.32
C HIS A 63 -22.32 1.54 4.05
N ASP A 64 -21.05 1.64 4.48
CA ASP A 64 -20.28 2.89 4.51
C ASP A 64 -18.82 2.72 4.01
N ALA A 65 -18.57 1.68 3.21
CA ALA A 65 -17.25 1.41 2.64
C ALA A 65 -16.95 2.39 1.51
N SER A 66 -16.44 3.56 1.87
CA SER A 66 -16.13 4.65 0.94
C SER A 66 -14.88 4.42 0.09
N PHE A 67 -14.16 3.33 0.37
CA PHE A 67 -12.99 2.87 -0.36
C PHE A 67 -13.14 1.36 -0.59
N GLU A 68 -12.86 0.90 -1.80
CA GLU A 68 -12.57 -0.50 -2.09
C GLU A 68 -11.14 -0.83 -1.68
N ILE A 69 -10.88 -2.07 -1.26
CA ILE A 69 -9.51 -2.49 -0.92
C ILE A 69 -8.69 -2.71 -2.20
N CYS A 70 -7.45 -2.20 -2.22
CA CYS A 70 -6.46 -2.57 -3.22
C CYS A 70 -5.71 -3.81 -2.70
N ASP A 71 -5.94 -4.96 -3.32
CA ASP A 71 -5.39 -6.26 -2.93
C ASP A 71 -4.09 -6.63 -3.69
N ILE A 72 -3.36 -5.63 -4.15
CA ILE A 72 -2.08 -5.81 -4.84
C ILE A 72 -0.95 -5.96 -3.83
N ALA A 73 -0.20 -7.05 -3.90
CA ALA A 73 1.08 -7.19 -3.20
C ALA A 73 2.25 -6.72 -4.07
N PHE A 74 3.22 -6.06 -3.45
CA PHE A 74 4.37 -5.50 -4.16
C PHE A 74 5.60 -6.36 -4.02
N GLY A 75 6.26 -6.62 -5.15
CA GLY A 75 7.51 -7.35 -5.18
C GLY A 75 8.74 -6.48 -4.96
N ILE A 76 9.74 -7.05 -4.30
CA ILE A 76 11.07 -6.46 -4.14
C ILE A 76 12.04 -7.31 -4.95
N LYS A 77 12.37 -6.83 -6.14
CA LYS A 77 13.50 -7.37 -6.90
C LYS A 77 14.76 -6.74 -6.32
N PHE A 78 15.80 -7.55 -6.16
CA PHE A 78 17.16 -7.10 -5.90
C PHE A 78 17.95 -7.53 -7.14
N ASN A 79 18.47 -6.59 -7.93
CA ASN A 79 19.35 -6.96 -9.03
C ASN A 79 20.75 -7.22 -8.47
N ASP A 80 21.36 -8.34 -8.87
CA ASP A 80 22.72 -8.69 -8.51
C ASP A 80 23.69 -7.61 -9.03
N GLY A 81 24.06 -6.66 -8.17
CA GLY A 81 25.05 -5.62 -8.48
C GLY A 81 24.60 -4.17 -8.26
N THR A 82 23.31 -3.91 -8.00
CA THR A 82 22.81 -2.56 -7.67
C THR A 82 22.47 -2.49 -6.19
N LYS A 83 22.96 -1.47 -5.47
CA LYS A 83 22.59 -1.26 -4.06
C LYS A 83 21.09 -1.06 -3.98
N ALA A 84 20.40 -2.00 -3.35
CA ALA A 84 18.96 -1.94 -3.17
C ALA A 84 18.56 -0.61 -2.52
N ASN A 85 17.46 0.01 -2.98
CA ASN A 85 16.81 1.05 -2.18
C ASN A 85 16.18 0.38 -0.95
N LEU A 86 16.98 0.22 0.11
CA LEU A 86 16.59 -0.46 1.35
C LEU A 86 15.37 0.20 2.00
N ALA A 87 15.23 1.51 1.86
CA ALA A 87 14.06 2.25 2.36
C ALA A 87 12.80 1.82 1.62
N PHE A 88 12.82 1.78 0.28
CA PHE A 88 11.69 1.25 -0.48
C PHE A 88 11.41 -0.21 -0.14
N GLY A 89 12.43 -1.06 -0.10
CA GLY A 89 12.27 -2.48 0.25
C GLY A 89 11.60 -2.65 1.63
N ALA A 90 12.01 -1.85 2.62
CA ALA A 90 11.37 -1.82 3.92
C ALA A 90 9.91 -1.34 3.84
N ALA A 91 9.61 -0.30 3.06
CA ALA A 91 8.25 0.20 2.86
C ALA A 91 7.35 -0.86 2.20
N ALA A 92 7.82 -1.55 1.17
CA ALA A 92 7.09 -2.62 0.50
C ALA A 92 6.83 -3.83 1.42
N LEU A 93 7.80 -4.23 2.24
CA LEU A 93 7.60 -5.27 3.26
C LEU A 93 6.54 -4.87 4.29
N LEU A 94 6.61 -3.63 4.78
CA LEU A 94 5.63 -3.09 5.73
C LEU A 94 4.22 -3.03 5.10
N TYR A 95 4.13 -2.62 3.84
CA TYR A 95 2.89 -2.63 3.08
C TYR A 95 2.32 -4.04 2.96
N ASN A 96 3.12 -5.05 2.56
CA ASN A 96 2.64 -6.42 2.39
C ASN A 96 2.20 -7.04 3.74
N MET A 97 2.92 -6.76 4.83
CA MET A 97 2.49 -7.13 6.18
C MET A 97 1.17 -6.46 6.57
N ALA A 98 1.02 -5.17 6.26
CA ALA A 98 -0.20 -4.42 6.52
C ALA A 98 -1.38 -4.98 5.72
N LEU A 99 -1.17 -5.31 4.45
CA LEU A 99 -2.17 -5.95 3.58
C LEU A 99 -2.61 -7.30 4.16
N ASN A 100 -1.67 -8.13 4.61
CA ASN A 100 -2.00 -9.40 5.26
C ASN A 100 -2.87 -9.21 6.51
N ASP A 101 -2.53 -8.25 7.36
CA ASP A 101 -3.34 -7.92 8.54
C ASP A 101 -4.72 -7.37 8.18
N HIS A 102 -4.78 -6.53 7.15
CA HIS A 102 -6.04 -5.95 6.65
C HIS A 102 -6.96 -7.05 6.10
N LEU A 103 -6.45 -7.97 5.28
CA LEU A 103 -7.19 -9.13 4.79
C LEU A 103 -7.63 -10.07 5.94
N THR A 104 -6.79 -10.24 6.96
CA THR A 104 -7.14 -11.00 8.17
C THR A 104 -8.28 -10.31 8.94
N PHE A 105 -8.27 -8.98 9.05
CA PHE A 105 -9.38 -8.23 9.61
C PHE A 105 -10.67 -8.44 8.80
N LEU A 106 -10.60 -8.37 7.47
CA LEU A 106 -11.79 -8.55 6.62
C LEU A 106 -12.42 -9.95 6.77
N SER A 107 -11.60 -10.98 7.03
CA SER A 107 -12.08 -12.35 7.23
C SER A 107 -12.56 -12.66 8.66
N THR A 108 -12.02 -11.97 9.67
CA THR A 108 -12.27 -12.29 11.10
C THR A 108 -13.03 -11.21 11.87
N SER A 109 -13.11 -9.99 11.31
CA SER A 109 -13.55 -8.76 11.97
C SER A 109 -12.79 -8.40 13.25
N ALA A 110 -11.62 -9.00 13.51
CA ALA A 110 -10.81 -8.72 14.69
C ALA A 110 -10.04 -7.40 14.55
N THR A 111 -10.54 -6.34 15.21
CA THR A 111 -10.05 -4.96 15.10
C THR A 111 -8.58 -4.75 15.49
N CYS A 112 -7.96 -5.69 16.23
CA CYS A 112 -6.54 -5.65 16.53
C CYS A 112 -5.67 -5.75 15.26
N TYR A 113 -6.08 -6.55 14.28
CA TYR A 113 -5.40 -6.65 12.98
C TYR A 113 -5.55 -5.37 12.18
N LEU A 114 -6.74 -4.76 12.18
CA LEU A 114 -6.97 -3.48 11.51
C LEU A 114 -6.06 -2.38 12.07
N LYS A 115 -5.96 -2.26 13.40
CA LYS A 115 -5.06 -1.30 14.05
C LYS A 115 -3.59 -1.55 13.69
N ARG A 116 -3.18 -2.82 13.60
CA ARG A 116 -1.83 -3.21 13.20
C ARG A 116 -1.56 -2.85 11.73
N ALA A 117 -2.48 -3.17 10.83
CA ALA A 117 -2.45 -2.78 9.42
C ALA A 117 -2.30 -1.26 9.25
N THR A 118 -3.14 -0.47 9.91
CA THR A 118 -3.05 1.00 9.91
C THR A 118 -1.69 1.51 10.36
N SER A 119 -1.12 0.93 11.43
CA SER A 119 0.20 1.32 11.93
C SER A 119 1.31 1.00 10.92
N LEU A 120 1.25 -0.17 10.29
CA LEU A 120 2.24 -0.62 9.31
C LEU A 120 2.18 0.21 8.02
N TYR A 121 0.97 0.45 7.48
CA TYR A 121 0.79 1.32 6.32
C TYR A 121 1.28 2.75 6.60
N LYS A 122 1.00 3.34 7.77
CA LYS A 122 1.53 4.65 8.15
C LYS A 122 3.06 4.69 8.12
N LYS A 123 3.72 3.66 8.64
CA LYS A 123 5.18 3.56 8.62
C LYS A 123 5.72 3.42 7.19
N ALA A 124 5.09 2.60 6.37
CA ALA A 124 5.45 2.46 4.96
C ALA A 124 5.34 3.80 4.22
N LEU A 125 4.23 4.52 4.39
CA LEU A 125 4.01 5.84 3.80
C LEU A 125 5.04 6.87 4.30
N GLN A 126 5.33 6.89 5.60
CA GLN A 126 6.34 7.79 6.17
C GLN A 126 7.73 7.55 5.56
N ILE A 127 8.12 6.27 5.40
CA ILE A 127 9.39 5.93 4.75
C ILE A 127 9.40 6.47 3.33
N MET A 128 8.35 6.20 2.54
CA MET A 128 8.26 6.69 1.15
C MET A 128 8.35 8.21 1.05
N LEU A 129 7.64 8.95 1.90
CA LEU A 129 7.63 10.41 1.90
C LEU A 129 8.95 11.01 2.40
N SER A 130 9.73 10.27 3.20
CA SER A 130 11.06 10.73 3.66
C SER A 130 12.17 10.55 2.63
N GLN A 131 11.92 9.79 1.56
CA GLN A 131 12.84 9.61 0.45
C GLN A 131 12.57 10.68 -0.61
N ASP A 132 12.80 11.96 -0.25
CA ASP A 132 12.79 13.06 -1.22
C ASP A 132 14.15 13.10 -1.93
N ASP A 133 14.30 12.23 -2.93
CA ASP A 133 15.55 12.05 -3.65
C ASP A 133 15.57 12.77 -5.01
N GLY A 134 14.52 13.56 -5.32
CA GLY A 134 14.42 14.30 -6.58
C GLY A 134 14.41 13.41 -7.83
N ARG A 135 14.19 12.09 -7.68
CA ARG A 135 14.17 11.13 -8.79
C ARG A 135 12.79 11.09 -9.44
N ASP A 136 12.80 10.97 -10.77
CA ASP A 136 11.62 10.84 -11.63
C ASP A 136 10.64 9.82 -11.04
N GLU A 137 9.38 10.21 -10.98
CA GLU A 137 8.31 9.28 -10.63
C GLU A 137 8.27 8.16 -11.67
N ASP A 138 8.13 6.91 -11.21
CA ASP A 138 7.86 5.78 -12.09
C ASP A 138 6.49 5.17 -11.76
N TYR A 139 5.96 4.37 -12.69
CA TYR A 139 4.68 3.66 -12.52
C TYR A 139 4.59 2.92 -11.17
N GLY A 140 5.69 2.31 -10.75
CA GLY A 140 5.77 1.54 -9.51
C GLY A 140 5.56 2.40 -8.27
N LYS A 141 6.25 3.54 -8.19
CA LYS A 141 6.15 4.50 -7.07
C LYS A 141 4.75 5.09 -6.99
N CYS A 142 4.18 5.51 -8.12
CA CYS A 142 2.81 6.01 -8.23
C CYS A 142 1.80 4.98 -7.74
N LEU A 143 1.83 3.77 -8.30
CA LEU A 143 0.92 2.69 -7.93
C LEU A 143 1.05 2.33 -6.45
N PHE A 144 2.26 2.32 -5.91
CA PHE A 144 2.52 2.01 -4.50
C PHE A 144 1.95 3.07 -3.55
N LEU A 145 2.17 4.36 -3.84
CA LEU A 145 1.64 5.46 -3.03
C LEU A 145 0.11 5.52 -3.06
N LEU A 146 -0.49 5.32 -4.24
CA LEU A 146 -1.95 5.23 -4.38
C LEU A 146 -2.51 4.04 -3.60
N SER A 147 -1.88 2.88 -3.69
CA SER A 147 -2.28 1.68 -2.94
C SER A 147 -2.17 1.88 -1.42
N LEU A 148 -1.11 2.55 -0.95
CA LEU A 148 -0.95 2.93 0.46
C LEU A 148 -2.08 3.84 0.93
N CYS A 149 -2.35 4.91 0.19
CA CYS A 149 -3.38 5.89 0.57
C CYS A 149 -4.78 5.28 0.53
N ASN A 150 -5.08 4.49 -0.49
CA ASN A 150 -6.36 3.81 -0.65
C ASN A 150 -6.64 2.83 0.51
N ASN A 151 -5.68 1.95 0.84
CA ASN A 151 -5.88 0.98 1.90
C ASN A 151 -5.87 1.63 3.29
N LEU A 152 -5.09 2.70 3.51
CA LEU A 152 -5.22 3.53 4.71
C LEU A 152 -6.60 4.18 4.81
N GLY A 153 -7.12 4.72 3.70
CA GLY A 153 -8.46 5.29 3.62
C GLY A 153 -9.53 4.27 4.01
N HIS A 154 -9.45 3.05 3.48
CA HIS A 154 -10.31 1.93 3.86
C HIS A 154 -10.19 1.59 5.35
N CYS A 155 -8.96 1.53 5.89
CA CYS A 155 -8.75 1.30 7.32
C CYS A 155 -9.38 2.40 8.19
N PHE A 156 -9.19 3.67 7.83
CA PHE A 156 -9.76 4.80 8.57
C PHE A 156 -11.28 4.84 8.49
N SER A 157 -11.87 4.53 7.34
CA SER A 157 -13.32 4.36 7.19
C SER A 157 -13.85 3.32 8.18
N ASN A 158 -13.22 2.14 8.26
CA ASN A 158 -13.61 1.08 9.21
C ASN A 158 -13.36 1.44 10.69
N LEU A 159 -12.46 2.37 10.96
CA LEU A 159 -12.18 2.88 12.31
C LEU A 159 -13.01 4.14 12.65
N CYS A 160 -13.90 4.57 11.76
CA CYS A 160 -14.64 5.83 11.85
C CYS A 160 -13.75 7.08 12.05
N ASP A 161 -12.51 7.04 11.54
CA ASP A 161 -11.56 8.15 11.57
C ASP A 161 -11.76 9.04 10.34
N VAL A 162 -12.73 9.97 10.43
CA VAL A 162 -13.11 10.88 9.34
C VAL A 162 -11.94 11.76 8.87
N ALA A 163 -11.10 12.21 9.81
CA ALA A 163 -9.96 13.06 9.50
C ALA A 163 -8.88 12.28 8.74
N GLY A 164 -8.55 11.06 9.21
CA GLY A 164 -7.63 10.16 8.52
C GLY A 164 -8.12 9.78 7.13
N LYS A 165 -9.41 9.42 7.01
CA LYS A 165 -10.07 9.13 5.72
C LYS A 165 -9.90 10.28 4.73
N LYS A 166 -10.22 11.50 5.16
CA LYS A 166 -10.11 12.72 4.33
C LYS A 166 -8.66 13.00 3.93
N ALA A 167 -7.70 12.83 4.83
CA ALA A 167 -6.29 13.03 4.52
C ALA A 167 -5.80 12.05 3.44
N CYS A 168 -6.19 10.77 3.52
CA CYS A 168 -5.88 9.78 2.49
C CYS A 168 -6.49 10.12 1.14
N GLN A 169 -7.75 10.55 1.13
CA GLN A 169 -8.43 11.01 -0.08
C GLN A 169 -7.70 12.19 -0.74
N GLN A 170 -7.40 13.23 0.03
CA GLN A 170 -6.69 14.42 -0.48
C GLN A 170 -5.31 14.05 -1.03
N GLN A 171 -4.62 13.11 -0.39
CA GLN A 171 -3.33 12.63 -0.88
C GLN A 171 -3.48 11.87 -2.21
N MET A 172 -4.53 11.04 -2.37
CA MET A 172 -4.80 10.36 -3.64
C MET A 172 -5.16 11.36 -4.74
N GLU A 173 -6.00 12.35 -4.45
CA GLU A 173 -6.35 13.42 -5.40
C GLU A 173 -5.11 14.21 -5.84
N TYR A 174 -4.21 14.51 -4.91
CA TYR A 174 -2.94 15.17 -5.22
C TYR A 174 -2.10 14.33 -6.18
N ILE A 175 -1.89 13.04 -5.88
CA ILE A 175 -1.10 12.13 -6.74
C ILE A 175 -1.76 11.99 -8.12
N LEU A 176 -3.09 11.83 -8.18
CA LEU A 176 -3.83 11.71 -9.45
C LEU A 176 -3.94 13.02 -10.23
N SER A 177 -3.62 14.16 -9.62
CA SER A 177 -3.56 15.45 -10.30
C SER A 177 -2.23 15.69 -11.03
N ASP A 178 -1.20 14.89 -10.73
CA ASP A 178 0.08 14.95 -11.40
C ASP A 178 0.01 14.29 -12.79
N PRO A 179 0.21 15.05 -13.89
CA PRO A 179 0.17 14.49 -15.24
C PRO A 179 1.21 13.39 -15.48
N GLU A 180 2.38 13.45 -14.85
CA GLU A 180 3.41 12.41 -15.01
C GLU A 180 2.92 11.10 -14.41
N CYS A 181 2.38 11.15 -13.19
CA CYS A 181 1.82 9.98 -12.54
C CYS A 181 0.68 9.35 -13.35
N VAL A 182 -0.23 10.18 -13.87
CA VAL A 182 -1.34 9.71 -14.73
C VAL A 182 -0.84 9.05 -16.01
N ASN A 183 0.20 9.59 -16.64
CA ASN A 183 0.78 9.03 -17.85
C ASN A 183 1.47 7.67 -17.61
N TYR A 184 1.96 7.42 -16.39
CA TYR A 184 2.56 6.14 -16.03
C TYR A 184 1.52 5.06 -15.71
N LEU A 185 0.38 5.44 -15.14
CA LEU A 185 -0.66 4.50 -14.74
C LEU A 185 -1.33 3.84 -15.94
N ARG A 186 -1.68 2.56 -15.79
CA ARG A 186 -2.62 1.92 -16.70
C ARG A 186 -3.99 2.58 -16.54
N PRO A 187 -4.78 2.72 -17.62
CA PRO A 187 -6.11 3.33 -17.54
C PRO A 187 -7.02 2.70 -16.46
N GLU A 188 -6.95 1.39 -16.28
CA GLU A 188 -7.77 0.66 -15.31
C GLU A 188 -7.34 0.95 -13.86
N ASP A 189 -6.04 1.09 -13.61
CA ASP A 189 -5.54 1.44 -12.27
C ASP A 189 -5.91 2.90 -11.95
N PHE A 190 -5.76 3.81 -12.92
CA PHE A 190 -6.18 5.21 -12.77
C PHE A 190 -7.68 5.31 -12.45
N GLU A 191 -8.53 4.62 -13.21
CA GLU A 191 -9.98 4.61 -13.01
C GLU A 191 -10.34 4.09 -11.61
N PHE A 192 -9.72 2.98 -11.18
CA PHE A 192 -9.92 2.41 -9.84
C PHE A 192 -9.62 3.43 -8.73
N PHE A 193 -8.45 4.07 -8.75
CA PHE A 193 -8.09 5.02 -7.69
C PHE A 193 -8.90 6.32 -7.77
N HIS A 194 -9.24 6.78 -8.97
CA HIS A 194 -10.06 7.97 -9.17
C HIS A 194 -11.49 7.79 -8.65
N LEU A 195 -12.12 6.64 -8.92
CA LEU A 195 -13.45 6.33 -8.38
C LEU A 195 -13.43 6.27 -6.85
N ASN A 196 -12.44 5.62 -6.26
CA ASN A 196 -12.28 5.54 -4.81
C ASN A 196 -12.09 6.93 -4.16
N SER A 197 -11.35 7.84 -4.80
CA SER A 197 -11.21 9.21 -4.26
C SER A 197 -12.52 10.02 -4.35
N LEU A 198 -13.32 9.81 -5.39
CA LEU A 198 -14.61 10.48 -5.57
C LEU A 198 -15.69 9.99 -4.60
N VAL A 199 -15.82 8.67 -4.40
CA VAL A 199 -16.81 8.09 -3.48
C VAL A 199 -16.56 8.56 -2.05
N ALA A 200 -15.29 8.55 -1.62
CA ALA A 200 -14.89 9.09 -0.33
C ALA A 200 -15.32 10.56 -0.09
N SER A 201 -15.38 11.37 -1.14
CA SER A 201 -15.82 12.77 -1.08
C SER A 201 -17.32 12.93 -0.82
N ALA A 202 -18.14 12.04 -1.38
CA ALA A 202 -19.60 12.15 -1.32
C ALA A 202 -20.10 11.99 0.12
N ASP A 203 -19.51 11.04 0.87
CA ASP A 203 -19.89 10.74 2.25
C ASP A 203 -19.50 11.85 3.24
N ILE A 204 -18.43 12.60 2.95
CA ILE A 204 -18.01 13.71 3.82
C ILE A 204 -19.03 14.86 3.76
N LYS A 205 -19.60 15.11 2.58
CA LYS A 205 -20.55 16.21 2.38
C LYS A 205 -21.88 15.93 3.07
N THR A 206 -22.37 14.69 3.01
CA THR A 206 -23.62 14.29 3.68
C THR A 206 -23.48 14.32 5.21
N ALA A 207 -22.34 13.91 5.76
CA ALA A 207 -22.08 13.99 7.21
C ALA A 207 -22.00 15.43 7.74
N SER A 208 -21.57 16.40 6.93
CA SER A 208 -21.47 17.81 7.34
C SER A 208 -22.80 18.58 7.31
N ALA A 209 -23.83 18.01 6.69
CA ALA A 209 -25.14 18.65 6.50
C ALA A 209 -26.21 18.20 7.53
N ALA A 210 -25.85 17.26 8.41
CA ALA A 210 -26.68 16.74 9.50
C ALA A 210 -26.25 17.33 10.85
#